data_AF-D7U2Y2-F1
#
_entry.id   AF-D7U2Y2-F1
#
_cell.length_a   1.000
_cell.length_b   1.000
_cell.length_c   1.000
_cell.angle_alpha   90.00
_cell.angle_beta   90.00
_cell.angle_gamma   90.00
#
_symmetry.space_group_name_H-M   'P 1'
#
loop_
_entity.id
_entity.type
_entity.pdbx_description
1 polymer ?
#
loop_
_entity_poly.entity_id
_entity_poly.type
_entity_poly.pdbx_seq_one_letter_code
_entity_poly.pdbx_strand_id
1 'polypeptide(L)'
;MVTVLFKYCKQVINHGVSDNLIDDSMSIFKEFFNLPAEDKASLYSTDLNKSCRLYTSNFTYETEEVHFWSDILRHPCHPLQDQVQIWPEKPTRYREIVGAYSSIKMGIGQWLGVEPLPHAFVVNIGYQLQIISNGKLRGAEHRVMTNPREARTTSATFINPSPDCVIHPAEALVNSSNPPLYKAFKYVDFFGTYTAATGDPETVLNPHKLQA
;
A
#
# COMPACT_ATOMS: atom_id res chain seq x y z
N MET A 1 10.55 5.58 19.27
CA MET A 1 10.28 4.51 18.30
C MET A 1 8.82 4.61 17.89
N VAL A 2 8.55 4.83 16.61
CA VAL A 2 7.18 4.78 16.08
C VAL A 2 6.77 3.32 15.96
N THR A 3 5.72 2.93 16.67
CA THR A 3 5.22 1.55 16.61
C THR A 3 4.16 1.46 15.52
N VAL A 4 4.46 0.70 14.47
CA VAL A 4 3.42 0.20 13.58
C VAL A 4 2.99 -1.15 14.14
N LEU A 5 1.73 -1.26 14.55
CA LEU A 5 1.19 -2.52 15.03
C LEU A 5 0.70 -3.29 13.81
N PHE A 6 1.30 -4.44 13.59
CA PHE A 6 0.98 -5.32 12.48
C PHE A 6 0.47 -6.65 13.01
N LYS A 7 -0.69 -7.09 12.52
CA LYS A 7 -1.14 -8.48 12.66
C LYS A 7 -1.03 -9.15 11.30
N TYR A 8 -0.47 -10.37 11.26
CA TYR A 8 -0.28 -11.14 10.02
C TYR A 8 0.67 -10.54 8.97
N CYS A 9 1.68 -9.76 9.40
CA CYS A 9 2.76 -9.29 8.54
C CYS A 9 4.05 -10.08 8.78
N LYS A 10 4.96 -10.03 7.81
CA LYS A 10 6.30 -10.59 7.91
C LYS A 10 7.30 -9.60 7.35
N GLN A 11 8.53 -9.63 7.88
CA GLN A 11 9.63 -8.88 7.28
C GLN A 11 10.41 -9.77 6.31
N VAL A 12 10.88 -9.18 5.22
CA VAL A 12 11.82 -9.81 4.29
C VAL A 12 13.15 -9.10 4.39
N ILE A 13 14.21 -9.90 4.55
CA ILE A 13 15.60 -9.50 4.37
C ILE A 13 16.22 -10.29 3.22
N ASN A 14 17.39 -9.87 2.75
CA ASN A 14 18.09 -10.51 1.61
C ASN A 14 17.20 -10.59 0.36
N HIS A 15 16.36 -9.58 0.14
CA HIS A 15 15.42 -9.49 -0.98
C HIS A 15 16.09 -9.15 -2.33
N GLY A 16 17.40 -8.90 -2.34
CA GLY A 16 18.15 -8.59 -3.56
C GLY A 16 17.97 -7.15 -4.07
N VAL A 17 17.34 -6.29 -3.29
CA VAL A 17 17.26 -4.84 -3.57
C VAL A 17 18.48 -4.18 -2.93
N SER A 18 19.15 -3.29 -3.65
CA SER A 18 20.33 -2.58 -3.14
C SER A 18 19.97 -1.68 -1.96
N ASP A 19 20.72 -1.81 -0.85
CA ASP A 19 20.56 -0.94 0.33
C ASP A 19 20.73 0.54 -0.06
N ASN A 20 21.71 0.85 -0.92
CA ASN A 20 21.90 2.22 -1.44
C ASN A 20 20.66 2.74 -2.19
N LEU A 21 19.96 1.88 -2.94
CA LEU A 21 18.73 2.28 -3.62
C LEU A 21 17.59 2.53 -2.64
N ILE A 22 17.50 1.75 -1.56
CA ILE A 22 16.54 1.97 -0.48
C ILE A 22 16.83 3.31 0.21
N ASP A 23 18.09 3.58 0.54
CA ASP A 23 18.52 4.82 1.18
C ASP A 23 18.30 6.04 0.30
N ASP A 24 18.70 5.98 -0.97
CA ASP A 24 18.49 7.06 -1.95
C ASP A 24 16.99 7.36 -2.12
N SER A 25 16.16 6.32 -2.16
CA SER A 25 14.70 6.46 -2.25
C SER A 25 14.13 7.13 -1.00
N MET A 26 14.52 6.68 0.19
CA MET A 26 14.07 7.29 1.43
C MET A 26 14.56 8.74 1.58
N SER A 27 15.75 9.05 1.08
CA SER A 27 16.30 10.40 1.01
C SER A 27 15.50 11.30 0.07
N ILE A 28 15.21 10.83 -1.16
CA ILE A 28 14.48 11.64 -2.15
C ILE A 28 13.03 11.92 -1.71
N PHE A 29 12.39 10.98 -1.00
CA PHE A 29 11.08 11.23 -0.40
C PHE A 29 11.14 12.32 0.68
N LYS A 30 12.13 12.26 1.59
CA LYS A 30 12.32 13.30 2.61
C LYS A 30 12.61 14.66 1.98
N GLU A 31 13.45 14.70 0.96
CA GLU A 31 13.76 15.92 0.22
C GLU A 31 12.50 16.52 -0.42
N PHE A 32 11.69 15.69 -1.10
CA PHE A 32 10.42 16.12 -1.67
C PHE A 32 9.50 16.75 -0.62
N PHE A 33 9.27 16.09 0.52
CA PHE A 33 8.37 16.62 1.55
C PHE A 33 8.90 17.90 2.22
N ASN A 34 10.22 18.11 2.24
CA ASN A 34 10.86 19.33 2.74
C ASN A 34 10.90 20.49 1.72
N LEU A 35 10.46 20.29 0.47
CA LEU A 35 10.36 21.38 -0.50
C LEU A 35 9.41 22.48 -0.01
N PRO A 36 9.62 23.74 -0.45
CA PRO A 36 8.68 24.83 -0.24
C PRO A 36 7.27 24.47 -0.72
N ALA A 37 6.25 25.08 -0.12
CA ALA A 37 4.86 24.79 -0.46
C ALA A 37 4.55 25.12 -1.93
N GLU A 38 5.18 26.16 -2.47
CA GLU A 38 5.03 26.64 -3.85
C GLU A 38 5.48 25.57 -4.86
N ASP A 39 6.56 24.85 -4.54
CA ASP A 39 7.10 23.79 -5.39
C ASP A 39 6.24 22.52 -5.39
N LYS A 40 5.40 22.34 -4.35
CA LYS A 40 4.47 21.21 -4.21
C LYS A 40 3.03 21.56 -4.60
N ALA A 41 2.70 22.84 -4.74
CA ALA A 41 1.33 23.33 -4.89
C ALA A 41 0.60 22.71 -6.09
N SER A 42 1.29 22.51 -7.21
CA SER A 42 0.71 21.89 -8.41
C SER A 42 0.29 20.44 -8.21
N LEU A 43 0.88 19.73 -7.23
CA LEU A 43 0.54 18.35 -6.89
C LEU A 43 -0.60 18.27 -5.88
N TYR A 44 -0.83 19.31 -5.08
CA TYR A 44 -1.85 19.29 -4.04
C TYR A 44 -3.25 19.12 -4.65
N SER A 45 -4.00 18.10 -4.21
CA SER A 45 -5.37 17.86 -4.70
C SER A 45 -6.15 16.86 -3.85
N THR A 46 -7.41 17.19 -3.57
CA THR A 46 -8.41 16.27 -2.99
C THR A 46 -9.19 15.49 -4.05
N ASP A 47 -9.02 15.80 -5.34
CA ASP A 47 -9.66 15.08 -6.44
C ASP A 47 -9.09 13.65 -6.55
N LEU A 48 -9.98 12.67 -6.36
CA LEU A 48 -9.63 11.25 -6.43
C LEU A 48 -9.26 10.80 -7.84
N ASN A 49 -9.67 11.54 -8.87
CA ASN A 49 -9.37 11.24 -10.27
C ASN A 49 -7.98 11.73 -10.69
N LYS A 50 -7.31 12.56 -9.88
CA LYS A 50 -5.94 13.00 -10.17
C LYS A 50 -4.94 11.90 -9.84
N SER A 51 -4.29 11.35 -10.86
CA SER A 51 -3.41 10.18 -10.74
C SER A 51 -2.20 10.41 -9.82
N CYS A 52 -1.53 11.56 -9.94
CA CYS A 52 -0.43 11.95 -9.05
C CYS A 52 -0.89 13.14 -8.19
N ARG A 53 -0.94 12.94 -6.88
CA ARG A 53 -1.46 13.96 -5.97
C ARG A 53 -0.81 13.92 -4.60
N LEU A 54 -0.61 15.12 -4.07
CA LEU A 54 -0.26 15.38 -2.68
C LEU A 54 -1.54 15.77 -1.93
N TYR A 55 -1.72 15.25 -0.72
CA TYR A 55 -2.83 15.65 0.14
C TYR A 55 -2.44 15.45 1.60
N THR A 56 -3.06 16.22 2.49
CA THR A 56 -2.88 16.10 3.92
C THR A 56 -4.10 15.41 4.52
N SER A 57 -3.85 14.50 5.47
CA SER A 57 -4.84 13.69 6.17
C SER A 57 -5.64 12.74 5.25
N ASN A 58 -6.65 12.07 5.79
CA ASN A 58 -7.50 11.15 5.04
C ASN A 58 -8.72 11.86 4.42
N PHE A 59 -9.39 11.22 3.45
CA PHE A 59 -10.62 11.75 2.82
C PHE A 59 -11.79 11.91 3.79
N THR A 60 -11.70 11.25 4.95
CA THR A 60 -12.67 11.31 6.04
C THR A 60 -12.25 12.25 7.16
N TYR A 61 -11.31 13.16 6.92
CA TYR A 61 -10.82 14.08 7.96
C TYR A 61 -11.95 14.83 8.67
N GLU A 62 -13.01 15.23 7.95
CA GLU A 62 -14.16 15.92 8.56
C GLU A 62 -15.01 15.03 9.48
N THR A 63 -14.93 13.71 9.32
CA THR A 63 -15.81 12.74 9.99
C THR A 63 -15.06 11.75 10.89
N GLU A 64 -13.73 11.80 10.94
CA GLU A 64 -12.93 10.90 11.78
C GLU A 64 -12.90 11.36 13.23
N GLU A 65 -13.01 10.40 14.17
CA GLU A 65 -12.99 10.70 15.62
C GLU A 65 -11.61 11.14 16.13
N VAL A 66 -10.55 10.75 15.44
CA VAL A 66 -9.16 11.06 15.81
C VAL A 66 -8.43 11.59 14.59
N HIS A 67 -8.11 12.89 14.62
CA HIS A 67 -7.30 13.52 13.58
C HIS A 67 -5.84 13.13 13.70
N PHE A 68 -5.26 12.67 12.60
CA PHE A 68 -3.83 12.44 12.49
C PHE A 68 -3.24 13.29 11.37
N TRP A 69 -2.12 13.96 11.65
CA TRP A 69 -1.42 14.76 10.67
C TRP A 69 -0.49 13.88 9.83
N SER A 70 -0.83 13.68 8.57
CA SER A 70 0.00 12.94 7.60
C SER A 70 -0.09 13.58 6.23
N ASP A 71 1.06 13.89 5.63
CA ASP A 71 1.14 14.30 4.23
C ASP A 71 1.43 13.08 3.35
N ILE A 72 0.65 12.91 2.28
CA ILE A 72 0.72 11.73 1.41
C ILE A 72 0.87 12.18 -0.04
N LEU A 73 1.98 11.76 -0.66
CA LEU A 73 2.13 11.76 -2.10
C LEU A 73 1.75 10.38 -2.63
N ARG A 74 0.75 10.33 -3.51
CA ARG A 74 0.29 9.09 -4.16
C ARG A 74 0.39 9.23 -5.67
N HIS A 75 1.03 8.26 -6.31
CA HIS A 75 1.04 8.12 -7.76
C HIS A 75 1.12 6.65 -8.17
N PRO A 76 0.56 6.27 -9.33
CA PRO A 76 0.77 4.95 -9.93
C PRO A 76 2.23 4.78 -10.38
N CYS A 77 2.68 3.53 -10.46
CA CYS A 77 4.06 3.22 -10.86
C CYS A 77 4.19 2.23 -12.01
N HIS A 78 3.11 1.53 -12.38
CA HIS A 78 3.16 0.48 -13.38
C HIS A 78 2.06 0.69 -14.44
N PRO A 79 2.38 0.55 -15.75
CA PRO A 79 3.74 0.40 -16.32
C PRO A 79 4.54 1.71 -16.24
N LEU A 80 5.83 1.63 -15.89
CA LEU A 80 6.64 2.82 -15.54
C LEU A 80 6.64 3.90 -16.64
N GLN A 81 6.79 3.49 -17.89
CA GLN A 81 6.88 4.38 -19.05
C GLN A 81 5.67 5.31 -19.21
N ASP A 82 4.49 4.85 -18.79
CA ASP A 82 3.24 5.61 -18.91
C ASP A 82 3.03 6.54 -17.70
N GLN A 83 3.61 6.17 -16.55
CA GLN A 83 3.37 6.87 -15.27
C GLN A 83 4.45 7.88 -14.92
N VAL A 84 5.70 7.70 -15.37
CA VAL A 84 6.84 8.52 -14.92
C VAL A 84 6.67 10.02 -15.22
N GLN A 85 5.93 10.36 -16.28
CA GLN A 85 5.74 11.75 -16.71
C GLN A 85 4.79 12.56 -15.81
N ILE A 86 3.91 11.89 -15.04
CA ILE A 86 2.98 12.56 -14.12
C ILE A 86 3.57 12.73 -12.72
N TRP A 87 4.75 12.17 -12.46
CA TRP A 87 5.43 12.26 -11.16
C TRP A 87 6.05 13.65 -10.93
N PRO A 88 6.43 13.98 -9.68
CA PRO A 88 7.14 15.22 -9.37
C PRO A 88 8.35 15.47 -10.28
N GLU A 89 8.51 16.73 -10.71
CA GLU A 89 9.72 17.20 -11.42
C GLU A 89 10.83 17.61 -10.45
N LYS A 90 10.43 18.03 -9.24
CA LYS A 90 11.34 18.35 -8.14
C LYS A 90 11.15 17.32 -7.01
N PRO A 91 12.23 16.86 -6.38
CA PRO A 91 13.64 17.07 -6.77
C PRO A 91 13.94 16.49 -8.16
N THR A 92 14.93 17.04 -8.87
CA THR A 92 15.20 16.65 -10.28
C THR A 92 15.56 15.17 -10.45
N ARG A 93 16.10 14.54 -9.40
CA ARG A 93 16.43 13.10 -9.35
C ARG A 93 15.24 12.21 -8.95
N TYR A 94 14.07 12.78 -8.64
CA TYR A 94 12.91 12.03 -8.15
C TYR A 94 12.50 10.93 -9.13
N ARG A 95 12.30 11.28 -10.40
CA ARG A 95 11.82 10.32 -11.42
C ARG A 95 12.80 9.18 -11.67
N GLU A 96 14.10 9.46 -11.65
CA GLU A 96 15.15 8.47 -11.83
C GLU A 96 15.19 7.47 -10.65
N ILE A 97 15.33 7.98 -9.43
CA ILE A 97 15.48 7.16 -8.22
C ILE A 97 14.20 6.35 -7.98
N VAL A 98 13.03 7.02 -8.00
CA VAL A 98 11.75 6.36 -7.75
C VAL A 98 11.39 5.41 -8.90
N GLY A 99 11.85 5.68 -10.13
CA GLY A 99 11.67 4.78 -11.27
C GLY A 99 12.49 3.49 -11.14
N ALA A 100 13.74 3.60 -10.68
CA ALA A 100 14.57 2.45 -10.36
C ALA A 100 13.97 1.64 -9.19
N TYR A 101 13.54 2.32 -8.13
CA TYR A 101 12.91 1.70 -6.96
C TYR A 101 11.56 1.03 -7.28
N SER A 102 10.74 1.62 -8.15
CA SER A 102 9.44 1.02 -8.52
C SER A 102 9.57 -0.17 -9.47
N SER A 103 10.72 -0.31 -10.13
CA SER A 103 11.02 -1.40 -11.06
C SER A 103 11.73 -2.58 -10.39
N ILE A 104 11.90 -2.55 -9.06
CA ILE A 104 12.58 -3.61 -8.32
C ILE A 104 11.86 -4.95 -8.52
N LYS A 105 12.66 -6.00 -8.69
CA LYS A 105 12.20 -7.39 -8.60
C LYS A 105 12.74 -7.95 -7.29
N MET A 106 11.85 -8.14 -6.32
CA MET A 106 12.24 -8.80 -5.07
C MET A 106 12.51 -10.28 -5.34
N GLY A 107 13.68 -10.75 -4.92
CA GLY A 107 14.02 -12.16 -4.89
C GLY A 107 13.33 -12.90 -3.74
N ILE A 108 13.50 -14.23 -3.70
CA ILE A 108 13.01 -15.06 -2.59
C ILE A 108 13.92 -14.82 -1.37
N GLY A 109 13.51 -13.91 -0.49
CA GLY A 109 14.20 -13.60 0.76
C GLY A 109 13.72 -14.45 1.95
N GLN A 110 14.34 -14.25 3.11
CA GLN A 110 13.96 -14.93 4.35
C GLN A 110 12.91 -14.10 5.13
N TRP A 111 11.87 -14.78 5.64
CA TRP A 111 10.80 -14.17 6.43
C TRP A 111 11.13 -14.15 7.93
N LEU A 112 11.13 -12.97 8.57
CA LEU A 112 11.42 -12.79 10.00
C LEU A 112 10.26 -12.16 10.79
N GLY A 113 10.29 -12.37 12.11
CA GLY A 113 9.37 -11.78 13.11
C GLY A 113 9.56 -10.28 13.30
N VAL A 114 8.61 -9.63 13.97
CA VAL A 114 8.39 -8.17 13.90
C VAL A 114 9.19 -7.40 14.97
N GLU A 115 10.42 -7.04 14.60
CA GLU A 115 11.14 -5.83 15.07
C GLU A 115 11.76 -5.15 13.84
N PRO A 116 11.60 -3.83 13.62
CA PRO A 116 12.03 -3.19 12.39
C PRO A 116 13.54 -3.37 12.18
N LEU A 117 13.90 -4.14 11.16
CA LEU A 117 15.29 -4.35 10.77
C LEU A 117 15.69 -3.28 9.74
N PRO A 118 16.91 -2.72 9.83
CA PRO A 118 17.45 -1.85 8.78
C PRO A 118 17.35 -2.52 7.40
N HIS A 119 16.95 -1.74 6.40
CA HIS A 119 16.77 -2.16 5.00
C HIS A 119 15.78 -3.31 4.77
N ALA A 120 15.05 -3.78 5.78
CA ALA A 120 14.03 -4.81 5.58
C ALA A 120 12.72 -4.22 5.04
N PHE A 121 12.01 -5.00 4.23
CA PHE A 121 10.64 -4.70 3.83
C PHE A 121 9.65 -5.39 4.77
N VAL A 122 8.68 -4.64 5.26
CA VAL A 122 7.46 -5.24 5.83
C VAL A 122 6.54 -5.59 4.67
N VAL A 123 6.18 -6.87 4.56
CA VAL A 123 5.17 -7.33 3.60
C VAL A 123 3.94 -7.78 4.37
N ASN A 124 2.81 -7.28 3.90
CA ASN A 124 1.50 -7.67 4.33
C ASN A 124 0.67 -8.07 3.12
N ILE A 125 -0.32 -8.92 3.34
CA ILE A 125 -1.24 -9.33 2.30
C ILE A 125 -2.56 -8.58 2.44
N GLY A 126 -3.15 -8.22 1.30
CA GLY A 126 -4.49 -7.65 1.24
C GLY A 126 -5.58 -8.71 1.28
N TYR A 127 -6.82 -8.26 1.41
CA TYR A 127 -8.01 -9.10 1.41
C TYR A 127 -8.17 -9.94 0.13
N GLN A 128 -7.63 -9.48 -0.99
CA GLN A 128 -7.67 -10.19 -2.27
C GLN A 128 -6.94 -11.54 -2.16
N LEU A 129 -5.75 -11.56 -1.56
CA LEU A 129 -4.99 -12.80 -1.35
C LEU A 129 -5.63 -13.69 -0.28
N GLN A 130 -6.28 -13.12 0.74
CA GLN A 130 -7.09 -13.90 1.68
C GLN A 130 -8.21 -14.64 0.94
N ILE A 131 -8.93 -13.96 0.05
CA ILE A 131 -10.03 -14.54 -0.74
C ILE A 131 -9.52 -15.60 -1.72
N ILE A 132 -8.47 -15.28 -2.50
CA ILE A 132 -7.84 -16.21 -3.45
C ILE A 132 -7.33 -17.47 -2.74
N SER A 133 -6.77 -17.32 -1.53
CA SER A 133 -6.29 -18.44 -0.72
C SER A 133 -7.41 -19.28 -0.07
N ASN A 134 -8.67 -18.93 -0.31
CA ASN A 134 -9.84 -19.49 0.36
C ASN A 134 -9.73 -19.42 1.89
N GLY A 135 -9.25 -18.29 2.44
CA GLY A 135 -9.10 -18.06 3.88
C GLY A 135 -7.87 -18.70 4.54
N LYS A 136 -7.02 -19.40 3.78
CA LYS A 136 -5.75 -19.96 4.30
C LYS A 136 -4.76 -18.87 4.73
N LEU A 137 -4.80 -17.72 4.07
CA LEU A 137 -4.07 -16.53 4.44
C LEU A 137 -5.03 -15.48 5.04
N ARG A 138 -4.54 -14.63 5.93
CA ARG A 138 -5.32 -13.55 6.55
C ARG A 138 -4.76 -12.18 6.18
N GLY A 139 -5.65 -11.30 5.72
CA GLY A 139 -5.38 -9.88 5.52
C GLY A 139 -4.86 -9.25 6.80
N ALA A 140 -3.89 -8.35 6.65
CA ALA A 140 -3.25 -7.72 7.79
C ALA A 140 -4.02 -6.49 8.28
N GLU A 141 -4.44 -6.52 9.54
CA GLU A 141 -4.85 -5.33 10.26
C GLU A 141 -3.61 -4.58 10.73
N HIS A 142 -3.55 -3.29 10.43
CA HIS A 142 -2.41 -2.45 10.79
C HIS A 142 -2.80 -1.01 11.03
N ARG A 143 -2.06 -0.36 11.94
CA ARG A 143 -2.20 1.09 12.20
C ARG A 143 -0.84 1.72 12.43
N VAL A 144 -0.72 2.98 12.03
CA VAL A 144 0.46 3.82 12.27
C VAL A 144 0.14 4.78 13.41
N MET A 145 1.00 4.81 14.42
CA MET A 145 0.87 5.73 15.55
C MET A 145 1.82 6.91 15.35
N THR A 146 1.36 8.14 15.56
CA THR A 146 2.25 9.31 15.61
C THR A 146 3.09 9.28 16.90
N ASN A 147 4.17 10.03 16.91
CA ASN A 147 4.95 10.27 18.12
C ASN A 147 5.32 11.76 18.19
N PRO A 148 5.47 12.33 19.39
CA PRO A 148 5.69 13.77 19.55
C PRO A 148 7.14 14.22 19.32
N ARG A 149 8.09 13.32 19.06
CA ARG A 149 9.53 13.63 19.03
C ARG A 149 10.07 13.79 17.61
N GLU A 150 9.65 12.92 16.70
CA GLU A 150 10.28 12.79 15.40
C GLU A 150 9.22 12.55 14.31
N ALA A 151 9.37 13.23 13.18
CA ALA A 151 8.59 12.93 11.99
C ALA A 151 9.00 11.58 11.39
N ARG A 152 8.04 10.83 10.87
CA ARG A 152 8.29 9.53 10.21
C ARG A 152 7.97 9.62 8.73
N THR A 153 8.91 9.19 7.90
CA THR A 153 8.69 8.98 6.45
C THR A 153 8.48 7.50 6.18
N THR A 154 7.58 7.16 5.25
CA THR A 154 7.34 5.78 4.83
C THR A 154 6.99 5.75 3.37
N SER A 155 7.53 4.76 2.67
CA SER A 155 7.13 4.41 1.32
C SER A 155 6.34 3.11 1.36
N ALA A 156 5.14 3.11 0.77
CA ALA A 156 4.27 1.94 0.69
C ALA A 156 3.96 1.66 -0.78
N THR A 157 4.27 0.45 -1.24
CA THR A 157 3.98 0.00 -2.61
C THR A 157 2.82 -0.99 -2.57
N PHE A 158 1.72 -0.65 -3.25
CA PHE A 158 0.54 -1.49 -3.35
C PHE A 158 0.50 -2.18 -4.71
N ILE A 159 0.54 -3.51 -4.71
CA ILE A 159 0.34 -4.33 -5.91
C ILE A 159 -1.10 -4.83 -5.87
N ASN A 160 -1.90 -4.39 -6.84
CA ASN A 160 -3.32 -4.70 -6.90
C ASN A 160 -3.69 -5.35 -8.24
N PRO A 161 -4.78 -6.14 -8.27
CA PRO A 161 -5.37 -6.61 -9.52
C PRO A 161 -5.78 -5.45 -10.44
N SER A 162 -5.92 -5.72 -11.74
CA SER A 162 -6.56 -4.78 -12.66
C SER A 162 -8.04 -4.58 -12.27
N PRO A 163 -8.65 -3.42 -12.56
CA PRO A 163 -10.04 -3.13 -12.19
C PRO A 163 -11.05 -4.21 -12.63
N ASP A 164 -10.89 -4.71 -13.85
CA ASP A 164 -11.77 -5.73 -14.44
C ASP A 164 -11.43 -7.17 -14.02
N CYS A 165 -10.38 -7.37 -13.23
CA CYS A 165 -9.99 -8.69 -12.75
C CYS A 165 -11.11 -9.29 -11.88
N VAL A 166 -11.48 -10.55 -12.17
CA VAL A 166 -12.42 -11.30 -11.34
C VAL A 166 -11.63 -12.00 -10.24
N ILE A 167 -11.98 -11.69 -8.99
CA ILE A 167 -11.39 -12.29 -7.79
C ILE A 167 -12.31 -13.38 -7.27
N HIS A 168 -11.75 -14.55 -7.01
CA HIS A 168 -12.42 -15.71 -6.43
C HIS A 168 -11.42 -16.66 -5.76
N PRO A 169 -11.85 -17.61 -4.93
CA PRO A 169 -10.98 -18.68 -4.43
C PRO A 169 -10.31 -19.42 -5.58
N ALA A 170 -8.99 -19.65 -5.49
CA ALA A 170 -8.25 -20.39 -6.49
C ALA A 170 -8.74 -21.84 -6.55
N GLU A 171 -8.98 -22.36 -7.75
CA GLU A 171 -9.55 -23.71 -7.95
C GLU A 171 -8.71 -24.80 -7.27
N ALA A 172 -7.38 -24.68 -7.34
CA ALA A 172 -6.45 -25.61 -6.69
C ALA A 172 -6.55 -25.64 -5.15
N LEU A 173 -7.21 -24.65 -4.53
CA LEU A 173 -7.36 -24.54 -3.08
C LEU A 173 -8.78 -24.89 -2.59
N VAL A 174 -9.68 -25.25 -3.50
CA VAL A 174 -11.07 -25.60 -3.20
C VAL A 174 -11.32 -27.06 -3.56
N ASN A 175 -12.02 -27.80 -2.70
CA ASN A 175 -12.46 -29.18 -2.95
C ASN A 175 -13.62 -29.56 -2.02
N SER A 176 -14.09 -30.81 -2.08
CA SER A 176 -15.20 -31.29 -1.24
C SER A 176 -14.95 -31.18 0.27
N SER A 177 -13.69 -31.25 0.71
CA SER A 177 -13.29 -31.08 2.12
C SER A 177 -12.94 -29.63 2.49
N ASN A 178 -12.77 -28.74 1.50
CA ASN A 178 -12.53 -27.31 1.68
C ASN A 178 -13.36 -26.52 0.65
N PRO A 179 -14.69 -26.41 0.84
CA PRO A 179 -15.57 -25.72 -0.11
C PRO A 179 -15.22 -24.23 -0.22
N PRO A 180 -15.65 -23.55 -1.28
CA PRO A 180 -15.36 -22.13 -1.46
C PRO A 180 -16.04 -21.32 -0.35
N LEU A 181 -15.28 -20.46 0.33
CA LEU A 181 -15.77 -19.57 1.38
C LEU A 181 -16.22 -18.21 0.84
N TYR A 182 -15.87 -17.90 -0.41
CA TYR A 182 -16.10 -16.60 -1.02
C TYR A 182 -16.67 -16.74 -2.43
N LYS A 183 -17.55 -15.82 -2.82
CA LYS A 183 -18.09 -15.71 -4.18
C LYS A 183 -17.11 -15.01 -5.12
N ALA A 184 -17.31 -15.16 -6.42
CA ALA A 184 -16.59 -14.40 -7.44
C ALA A 184 -17.14 -12.97 -7.58
N PHE A 185 -16.27 -11.99 -7.82
CA PHE A 185 -16.64 -10.58 -8.04
C PHE A 185 -15.54 -9.83 -8.80
N LYS A 186 -15.87 -8.67 -9.41
CA LYS A 186 -14.86 -7.81 -10.04
C LYS A 186 -14.12 -6.99 -8.98
N TYR A 187 -12.82 -6.81 -9.19
CA TYR A 187 -11.98 -6.05 -8.26
C TYR A 187 -12.41 -4.59 -8.10
N VAL A 188 -12.87 -3.94 -9.19
CA VAL A 188 -13.35 -2.56 -9.15
C VAL A 188 -14.51 -2.36 -8.18
N ASP A 189 -15.46 -3.29 -8.12
CA ASP A 189 -16.63 -3.21 -7.23
C ASP A 189 -16.18 -3.33 -5.77
N PHE A 190 -15.29 -4.29 -5.49
CA PHE A 190 -14.69 -4.47 -4.17
C PHE A 190 -13.90 -3.24 -3.72
N PHE A 191 -13.11 -2.66 -4.61
CA PHE A 191 -12.27 -1.50 -4.29
C PHE A 191 -13.11 -0.25 -3.99
N GLY A 192 -14.24 -0.08 -4.68
CA GLY A 192 -15.23 0.96 -4.36
C GLY A 192 -15.76 0.83 -2.94
N THR A 193 -16.21 -0.37 -2.54
CA THR A 193 -16.67 -0.65 -1.17
C THR A 193 -15.56 -0.46 -0.14
N TYR A 194 -14.35 -0.96 -0.43
CA TYR A 194 -13.19 -0.81 0.46
C TYR A 194 -12.89 0.64 0.78
N THR A 195 -12.89 1.50 -0.24
CA THR A 195 -12.60 2.92 -0.08
C THR A 195 -13.68 3.62 0.73
N ALA A 196 -14.96 3.33 0.44
CA ALA A 196 -16.10 3.92 1.16
C ALA A 196 -16.16 3.49 2.63
N ALA A 197 -15.76 2.26 2.93
CA ALA A 197 -15.78 1.68 4.27
C ALA A 197 -14.44 1.80 5.02
N THR A 198 -13.49 2.61 4.50
CA THR A 198 -12.15 2.80 5.08
C THR A 198 -11.40 1.50 5.43
N GLY A 199 -11.67 0.42 4.67
CA GLY A 199 -11.07 -0.89 4.87
C GLY A 199 -11.63 -1.74 6.01
N ASP A 200 -12.77 -1.35 6.60
CA ASP A 200 -13.46 -2.13 7.63
C ASP A 200 -13.70 -3.59 7.19
N PRO A 201 -13.12 -4.59 7.88
CA PRO A 201 -13.15 -5.97 7.43
C PRO A 201 -14.56 -6.55 7.37
N GLU A 202 -15.48 -6.14 8.24
CA GLU A 202 -16.84 -6.67 8.25
C GLU A 202 -17.60 -6.19 7.01
N THR A 203 -17.58 -4.89 6.77
CA THR A 203 -18.24 -4.26 5.62
C THR A 203 -17.65 -4.74 4.30
N VAL A 204 -16.33 -4.91 4.26
CA VAL A 204 -15.62 -5.25 3.01
C VAL A 204 -15.66 -6.74 2.70
N LEU A 205 -15.56 -7.63 3.69
CA LEU A 205 -15.47 -9.08 3.42
C LEU A 205 -16.82 -9.79 3.48
N ASN A 206 -17.71 -9.41 4.39
CA ASN A 206 -18.95 -10.15 4.63
C ASN A 206 -19.86 -10.25 3.40
N PRO A 207 -20.02 -9.21 2.55
CA PRO A 207 -20.83 -9.30 1.34
C PRO A 207 -20.35 -10.38 0.35
N HIS A 208 -19.08 -10.77 0.43
CA HIS A 208 -18.46 -11.74 -0.47
C HIS A 208 -18.35 -13.14 0.13
N LYS A 209 -18.63 -13.33 1.42
CA LYS A 209 -18.64 -14.67 2.03
C LYS A 209 -19.84 -15.46 1.52
N LEU A 210 -19.62 -16.72 1.19
CA LEU A 210 -20.68 -17.69 1.01
C LEU A 210 -21.11 -18.14 2.41
N GLN A 211 -22.41 -18.09 2.72
CA GLN A 211 -22.90 -18.65 3.99
C GLN A 211 -22.55 -20.14 4.02
N ALA A 212 -22.02 -20.60 5.17
CA ALA A 212 -21.83 -22.01 5.44
C ALA A 212 -23.18 -22.70 5.70
#